data_AF-A0A934S2L4-F1
#
_entry.id   AF-A0A934S2L4-F1
#
_cell.length_a   1.000
_cell.length_b   1.000
_cell.length_c   1.000
_cell.angle_alpha   90.00
_cell.angle_beta   90.00
_cell.angle_gamma   90.00
#
_symmetry.space_group_name_H-M   'P 1'
#
loop_
_entity.id
_entity.type
_entity.pdbx_description
1 polymer ?
#
loop_
_entity_poly.entity_id
_entity_poly.type
_entity_poly.pdbx_seq_one_letter_code
_entity_poly.pdbx_strand_id
1 'polypeptide(L)'
;MLIFTVLMLATAFAEPKTAAEWATQLDETLKNQPGYLAHYHSTMPKVELKGIIGLDRESGVGFARFDIEKDGNAITGKSWSVENGDYFVDAMGTRGFLPGQIPEIDSLRKLFPGSKLDRSLSAPSLLLEGDGVVLNYMVSLSELAPETAWLKPASEGTLGGITAQSVTFQTKEFGTLVIDRKTGLIREQTITDSKGIKRVLQLDDFKINPGKEALVDISSDWRVAGAKSMLDPNILIGSRHEIFQQLIEVVGEGKMPMSDLDEFLAQPALMDLCREIWKQHPDSIPPDHILKEVLRAIKDEAQKKWNTNAPTGEKSDLAFLKFFNTQGFRDQIATRLTENYTSRPEKVEVAMGLLFGQNPPFEATSELAQEASKKVQDATVMAYYRAPLYSTMTDLWGEPEPDPVANQKDKE
;
A
#
# COMPACT_ATOMS: atom_id res chain seq x y z
N MET A 1 3.43 24.44 -52.96
CA MET A 1 4.42 23.82 -52.06
C MET A 1 4.35 24.59 -50.75
N LEU A 2 3.60 24.06 -49.78
CA LEU A 2 3.35 24.72 -48.48
C LEU A 2 4.31 24.12 -47.46
N ILE A 3 5.21 24.95 -46.94
CA ILE A 3 6.09 24.60 -45.82
C ILE A 3 5.28 24.87 -44.55
N PHE A 4 4.90 23.81 -43.83
CA PHE A 4 4.35 23.91 -42.48
C PHE A 4 5.51 24.05 -41.49
N THR A 5 5.76 25.28 -41.04
CA THR A 5 6.58 25.54 -39.86
C THR A 5 5.72 25.23 -38.63
N VAL A 6 5.96 24.10 -37.98
CA VAL A 6 5.42 23.83 -36.64
C VAL A 6 6.18 24.73 -35.67
N LEU A 7 5.57 25.86 -35.32
CA LEU A 7 6.01 26.72 -34.24
C LEU A 7 5.73 25.97 -32.92
N MET A 8 6.74 25.28 -32.37
CA MET A 8 6.68 24.85 -30.98
C MET A 8 6.68 26.13 -30.12
N LEU A 9 5.52 26.53 -29.61
CA LEU A 9 5.44 27.48 -28.51
C LEU A 9 6.05 26.80 -27.29
N ALA A 10 7.32 27.08 -27.03
CA ALA A 10 7.89 26.90 -25.70
C ALA A 10 7.15 27.89 -24.78
N THR A 11 6.13 27.43 -24.07
CA THR A 11 5.61 28.16 -22.91
C THR A 11 6.74 28.23 -21.89
N ALA A 12 7.38 29.39 -21.81
CA ALA A 12 8.31 29.71 -20.75
C ALA A 12 7.51 29.73 -19.45
N PHE A 13 7.50 28.60 -18.73
CA PHE A 13 7.06 28.57 -17.35
C PHE A 13 7.92 29.59 -16.59
N ALA A 14 7.27 30.55 -15.93
CA ALA A 14 7.98 31.51 -15.09
C ALA A 14 8.79 30.71 -14.04
N GLU A 15 10.06 31.07 -13.86
CA GLU A 15 10.86 30.41 -12.83
C GLU A 15 10.20 30.60 -11.46
N PRO A 16 10.16 29.54 -10.63
CA PRO A 16 9.65 29.65 -9.27
C PRO A 16 10.38 30.73 -8.47
N LYS A 17 9.66 31.37 -7.55
CA LYS A 17 10.17 32.52 -6.79
C LYS A 17 10.34 32.23 -5.31
N THR A 18 9.63 31.24 -4.78
CA THR A 18 9.64 30.90 -3.36
C THR A 18 10.25 29.51 -3.12
N ALA A 19 10.66 29.24 -1.87
CA ALA A 19 11.14 27.91 -1.48
C ALA A 19 10.07 26.84 -1.71
N ALA A 20 8.82 27.10 -1.34
CA ALA A 20 7.69 26.19 -1.57
C ALA A 20 7.49 25.88 -3.07
N GLU A 21 7.42 26.90 -3.93
CA GLU A 21 7.24 26.67 -5.37
C GLU A 21 8.41 25.88 -5.99
N TRP A 22 9.66 26.17 -5.58
CA TRP A 22 10.83 25.40 -6.02
C TRP A 22 10.78 23.96 -5.54
N ALA A 23 10.46 23.73 -4.26
CA ALA A 23 10.41 22.40 -3.68
C ALA A 23 9.34 21.55 -4.35
N THR A 24 8.13 22.09 -4.57
CA THR A 24 7.06 21.42 -5.34
C THR A 24 7.51 21.08 -6.76
N GLN A 25 8.11 22.03 -7.50
CA GLN A 25 8.55 21.78 -8.88
C GLN A 25 9.63 20.67 -8.94
N LEU A 26 10.57 20.66 -8.00
CA LEU A 26 11.63 19.65 -7.95
C LEU A 26 11.09 18.27 -7.57
N ASP A 27 10.13 18.21 -6.65
CA ASP A 27 9.45 16.98 -6.27
C ASP A 27 8.63 16.42 -7.45
N GLU A 28 7.90 17.27 -8.18
CA GLU A 28 7.25 16.91 -9.44
C GLU A 28 8.25 16.43 -10.50
N THR A 29 9.43 17.05 -10.58
CA THR A 29 10.50 16.63 -11.51
C THR A 29 10.98 15.21 -11.22
N LEU A 30 11.12 14.83 -9.95
CA LEU A 30 11.44 13.46 -9.55
C LEU A 30 10.27 12.50 -9.78
N LYS A 31 9.04 12.94 -9.49
CA LYS A 31 7.81 12.18 -9.71
C LYS A 31 7.58 11.82 -11.18
N ASN A 32 7.98 12.70 -12.09
CA ASN A 32 7.92 12.46 -13.53
C ASN A 32 9.04 11.57 -14.08
N GLN A 33 10.02 11.16 -13.26
CA GLN A 33 11.00 10.16 -13.69
C GLN A 33 10.35 8.77 -13.70
N PRO A 34 10.55 7.95 -14.76
CA PRO A 34 10.00 6.58 -14.82
C PRO A 34 10.61 5.65 -13.76
N GLY A 35 11.82 5.97 -13.30
CA GLY A 35 12.53 5.27 -12.26
C GLY A 35 13.95 5.82 -12.10
N TYR A 36 14.62 5.44 -11.03
CA TYR A 36 16.00 5.84 -10.74
C TYR A 36 16.72 4.81 -9.86
N LEU A 37 18.04 4.82 -9.94
CA LEU A 37 18.96 4.17 -9.00
C LEU A 37 20.00 5.21 -8.61
N ALA A 38 20.16 5.49 -7.32
CA ALA A 38 21.03 6.53 -6.81
C ALA A 38 21.92 5.98 -5.69
N HIS A 39 23.22 6.24 -5.80
CA HIS A 39 24.25 5.84 -4.83
C HIS A 39 24.71 7.05 -4.04
N TYR A 40 24.67 6.93 -2.73
CA TYR A 40 25.06 7.96 -1.80
C TYR A 40 26.25 7.52 -0.96
N HIS A 41 27.06 8.49 -0.57
CA HIS A 41 28.16 8.30 0.34
C HIS A 41 28.24 9.45 1.35
N SER A 42 28.63 9.12 2.57
CA SER A 42 28.98 10.10 3.59
C SER A 42 30.24 9.67 4.33
N THR A 43 31.25 10.53 4.35
CA THR A 43 32.42 10.36 5.21
C THR A 43 32.28 11.22 6.46
N MET A 44 32.43 10.59 7.62
CA MET A 44 32.62 11.24 8.91
C MET A 44 33.94 10.76 9.53
N PRO A 45 34.49 11.46 10.53
CA PRO A 45 35.65 10.95 11.26
C PRO A 45 35.36 9.56 11.84
N LYS A 46 36.05 8.53 11.32
CA LYS A 46 35.94 7.11 11.71
C LYS A 46 34.58 6.43 11.43
N VAL A 47 33.72 7.07 10.62
CA VAL A 47 32.45 6.48 10.21
C VAL A 47 32.25 6.70 8.72
N GLU A 48 31.99 5.61 8.00
CA GLU A 48 31.61 5.66 6.58
C GLU A 48 30.16 5.21 6.45
N LEU A 49 29.38 5.95 5.67
CA LEU A 49 28.03 5.55 5.28
C LEU A 49 27.97 5.41 3.76
N LYS A 50 27.42 4.29 3.31
CA LYS A 50 27.04 4.04 1.92
C LYS A 50 25.54 3.86 1.85
N GLY A 51 24.91 4.54 0.92
CA GLY A 51 23.47 4.49 0.68
C GLY A 51 23.17 4.08 -0.75
N ILE A 52 22.10 3.32 -0.96
CA ILE A 52 21.57 3.04 -2.28
C ILE A 52 20.05 3.17 -2.20
N ILE A 53 19.46 3.98 -3.08
CA ILE A 53 18.01 4.07 -3.26
C ILE A 53 17.66 3.72 -4.70
N GLY A 54 16.57 3.00 -4.89
CA GLY A 54 16.09 2.59 -6.21
C GLY A 54 14.58 2.62 -6.28
N LEU A 55 14.03 3.01 -7.42
CA LEU A 55 12.60 3.00 -7.70
C LEU A 55 12.36 2.74 -9.19
N ASP A 56 11.43 1.83 -9.48
CA ASP A 56 10.84 1.63 -10.80
C ASP A 56 9.33 1.83 -10.66
N ARG A 57 8.80 2.93 -11.23
CA ARG A 57 7.39 3.30 -11.05
C ARG A 57 6.44 2.37 -11.77
N GLU A 58 6.86 1.81 -12.91
CA GLU A 58 6.01 0.94 -13.69
C GLU A 58 5.72 -0.36 -12.95
N SER A 59 6.73 -0.99 -12.33
CA SER A 59 6.54 -2.22 -11.55
C SER A 59 6.18 -1.97 -10.09
N GLY A 60 6.44 -0.77 -9.55
CA GLY A 60 6.31 -0.47 -8.12
C GLY A 60 7.44 -1.06 -7.26
N VAL A 61 8.46 -1.66 -7.87
CA VAL A 61 9.66 -2.14 -7.18
C VAL A 61 10.49 -0.94 -6.74
N GLY A 62 10.79 -0.88 -5.45
CA GLY A 62 11.63 0.15 -4.86
C GLY A 62 12.41 -0.40 -3.69
N PHE A 63 13.50 0.28 -3.35
CA PHE A 63 14.26 -0.04 -2.16
C PHE A 63 15.07 1.16 -1.66
N ALA A 64 15.43 1.10 -0.38
CA ALA A 64 16.49 1.88 0.18
C ALA A 64 17.37 1.01 1.07
N ARG A 65 18.68 1.20 0.99
CA ARG A 65 19.67 0.51 1.82
C ARG A 65 20.67 1.53 2.32
N PHE A 66 21.11 1.37 3.56
CA PHE A 66 22.31 1.99 4.05
C PHE A 66 23.22 0.96 4.73
N ASP A 67 24.52 1.20 4.64
CA ASP A 67 25.56 0.51 5.40
C ASP A 67 26.39 1.57 6.13
N ILE A 68 26.47 1.47 7.45
CA ILE A 68 27.32 2.30 8.31
C ILE A 68 28.42 1.44 8.87
N GLU A 69 29.67 1.82 8.64
CA GLU A 69 30.84 1.19 9.25
C GLU A 69 31.45 2.13 10.28
N LYS A 70 31.60 1.67 11.53
CA LYS A 70 32.23 2.42 12.62
C LYS A 70 33.07 1.50 13.50
N ASP A 71 34.37 1.80 13.60
CA ASP A 71 35.31 1.11 14.49
C ASP A 71 35.24 -0.44 14.39
N GLY A 72 35.07 -0.96 13.16
CA GLY A 72 34.95 -2.40 12.87
C GLY A 72 33.56 -3.01 13.10
N ASN A 73 32.56 -2.22 13.52
CA ASN A 73 31.16 -2.64 13.58
C ASN A 73 30.41 -2.11 12.35
N ALA A 74 29.73 -3.01 11.64
CA ALA A 74 28.88 -2.66 10.51
C ALA A 74 27.40 -2.73 10.93
N ILE A 75 26.65 -1.71 10.56
CA ILE A 75 25.20 -1.63 10.72
C ILE A 75 24.60 -1.47 9.33
N THR A 76 23.72 -2.39 8.95
CA THR A 76 22.96 -2.31 7.71
C THR A 76 21.49 -2.11 8.02
N GLY A 77 20.85 -1.19 7.31
CA GLY A 77 19.40 -1.05 7.25
C GLY A 77 18.93 -1.20 5.82
N LYS A 78 17.81 -1.90 5.62
CA LYS A 78 17.20 -2.16 4.32
C LYS A 78 15.70 -1.93 4.41
N SER A 79 15.14 -1.40 3.34
CA SER A 79 13.72 -1.35 3.08
C SER A 79 13.48 -1.63 1.61
N TRP A 80 12.47 -2.42 1.27
CA TRP A 80 12.19 -2.77 -0.12
C TRP A 80 10.74 -3.18 -0.33
N SER A 81 10.24 -2.93 -1.54
CA SER A 81 9.04 -3.55 -2.07
C SER A 81 9.40 -4.66 -3.06
N VAL A 82 8.58 -5.70 -3.07
CA VAL A 82 8.60 -6.74 -4.11
C VAL A 82 7.49 -6.49 -5.13
N GLU A 83 7.42 -7.30 -6.19
CA GLU A 83 6.57 -7.05 -7.35
C GLU A 83 5.06 -7.01 -7.06
N ASN A 84 4.58 -7.71 -6.03
CA ASN A 84 3.17 -7.64 -5.60
C ASN A 84 2.89 -6.42 -4.70
N GLY A 85 3.88 -5.55 -4.50
CA GLY A 85 3.79 -4.35 -3.68
C GLY A 85 4.03 -4.57 -2.20
N ASP A 86 4.26 -5.82 -1.76
CA ASP A 86 4.58 -6.10 -0.37
C ASP A 86 5.86 -5.39 0.03
N TYR A 87 5.81 -4.72 1.18
CA TYR A 87 6.89 -3.93 1.70
C TYR A 87 7.53 -4.60 2.91
N PHE A 88 8.86 -4.52 2.96
CA PHE A 88 9.67 -5.08 4.02
C PHE A 88 10.67 -4.06 4.54
N VAL A 89 10.95 -4.13 5.83
CA VAL A 89 12.08 -3.44 6.45
C VAL A 89 12.91 -4.46 7.22
N ASP A 90 14.23 -4.30 7.17
CA ASP A 90 15.18 -5.04 7.98
C ASP A 90 16.21 -4.06 8.53
N ALA A 91 16.17 -3.83 9.85
CA ALA A 91 17.13 -2.98 10.53
C ALA A 91 17.55 -3.64 11.85
N MET A 92 18.86 -3.87 12.00
CA MET A 92 19.45 -4.36 13.25
C MET A 92 18.79 -5.65 13.80
N GLY A 93 18.37 -6.56 12.91
CA GLY A 93 17.73 -7.83 13.30
C GLY A 93 16.23 -7.73 13.60
N THR A 94 15.63 -6.53 13.48
CA THR A 94 14.18 -6.36 13.46
C THR A 94 13.71 -6.38 12.03
N ARG A 95 12.82 -7.34 11.70
CA ARG A 95 12.22 -7.45 10.37
C ARG A 95 10.73 -7.20 10.43
N GLY A 96 10.29 -6.27 9.60
CA GLY A 96 8.92 -5.86 9.48
C GLY A 96 8.36 -6.09 8.08
N PHE A 97 7.04 -6.20 8.01
CA PHE A 97 6.27 -6.42 6.79
C PHE A 97 5.02 -5.55 6.77
N LEU A 98 4.72 -4.95 5.62
CA LEU A 98 3.47 -4.26 5.31
C LEU A 98 2.94 -4.86 3.99
N PRO A 99 1.74 -5.47 3.95
CA PRO A 99 1.13 -5.95 2.72
C PRO A 99 0.96 -4.82 1.69
N GLY A 100 1.22 -5.17 0.43
CA GLY A 100 1.12 -4.29 -0.70
C GLY A 100 -0.31 -4.02 -1.18
N GLN A 101 -0.44 -3.03 -2.06
CA GLN A 101 -1.71 -2.66 -2.69
C GLN A 101 -1.65 -2.69 -4.22
N ILE A 102 -0.53 -3.12 -4.80
CA ILE A 102 -0.33 -3.13 -6.26
C ILE A 102 -1.42 -3.92 -6.98
N PRO A 103 -1.86 -5.12 -6.52
CA PRO A 103 -2.94 -5.85 -7.19
C PRO A 103 -4.26 -5.06 -7.26
N GLU A 104 -4.63 -4.32 -6.22
CA GLU A 104 -5.84 -3.49 -6.21
C GLU A 104 -5.66 -2.26 -7.08
N ILE A 105 -4.50 -1.60 -7.02
CA ILE A 105 -4.17 -0.47 -7.91
C ILE A 105 -4.25 -0.94 -9.38
N ASP A 106 -3.75 -2.13 -9.69
CA ASP A 106 -3.79 -2.71 -11.03
C ASP A 106 -5.20 -3.03 -11.49
N SER A 107 -6.01 -3.62 -10.61
CA SER A 107 -7.43 -3.82 -10.85
C SER A 107 -8.12 -2.51 -11.15
N LEU A 108 -7.88 -1.48 -10.33
CA LEU A 108 -8.49 -0.17 -10.49
C LEU A 108 -8.04 0.50 -11.79
N ARG A 109 -6.75 0.42 -12.16
CA ARG A 109 -6.24 0.95 -13.44
C ARG A 109 -6.80 0.21 -14.65
N LYS A 110 -7.14 -1.08 -14.53
CA LYS A 110 -7.82 -1.82 -15.61
C LYS A 110 -9.26 -1.35 -15.79
N LEU A 111 -9.99 -1.20 -14.69
CA LEU A 111 -11.39 -0.73 -14.70
C LEU A 111 -11.48 0.76 -15.07
N PHE A 112 -10.49 1.54 -14.68
CA PHE A 112 -10.38 2.96 -14.95
C PHE A 112 -8.95 3.34 -15.43
N PRO A 113 -8.67 3.22 -16.75
CA PRO A 113 -7.37 3.54 -17.34
C PRO A 113 -6.88 4.98 -17.16
N GLY A 114 -7.75 5.88 -16.67
CA GLY A 114 -7.42 7.26 -16.32
C GLY A 114 -7.06 7.48 -14.85
N SER A 115 -6.98 6.43 -14.03
CA SER A 115 -6.59 6.56 -12.61
C SER A 115 -5.20 7.18 -12.48
N LYS A 116 -5.08 8.09 -11.53
CA LYS A 116 -3.81 8.73 -11.15
C LYS A 116 -3.03 7.93 -10.11
N LEU A 117 -3.60 6.85 -9.57
CA LEU A 117 -2.94 6.05 -8.53
C LEU A 117 -1.63 5.47 -9.06
N ASP A 118 -0.54 5.85 -8.40
CA ASP A 118 0.80 5.33 -8.68
C ASP A 118 0.95 3.93 -8.05
N ARG A 119 1.56 2.98 -8.77
CA ARG A 119 1.91 1.65 -8.23
C ARG A 119 2.95 1.75 -7.13
N SER A 120 3.74 2.83 -7.14
CA SER A 120 4.70 3.16 -6.11
C SER A 120 3.97 3.72 -4.89
N LEU A 121 3.66 2.83 -3.95
CA LEU A 121 3.26 3.19 -2.58
C LEU A 121 4.41 3.79 -1.78
N SER A 122 5.58 4.05 -2.37
CA SER A 122 6.76 4.48 -1.62
C SER A 122 7.70 5.39 -2.37
N ALA A 123 8.13 6.46 -1.72
CA ALA A 123 9.28 7.26 -2.13
C ALA A 123 10.47 6.87 -1.24
N PRO A 124 11.31 5.89 -1.64
CA PRO A 124 12.51 5.56 -0.90
C PRO A 124 13.39 6.80 -0.80
N SER A 125 13.79 7.14 0.41
CA SER A 125 14.65 8.30 0.65
C SER A 125 15.64 8.04 1.77
N LEU A 126 16.79 8.69 1.64
CA LEU A 126 17.88 8.61 2.60
C LEU A 126 18.28 10.04 2.96
N LEU A 127 18.10 10.40 4.22
CA LEU A 127 18.46 11.71 4.76
C LEU A 127 19.33 11.55 6.01
N LEU A 128 20.23 12.49 6.23
CA LEU A 128 20.94 12.64 7.50
C LEU A 128 20.09 13.43 8.50
N GLU A 129 20.03 12.96 9.73
CA GLU A 129 19.60 13.76 10.89
C GLU A 129 20.83 14.15 11.71
N GLY A 130 20.68 15.06 12.69
CA GLY A 130 21.79 15.54 13.53
C GLY A 130 22.72 14.40 13.98
N ASP A 131 22.20 13.45 14.76
CA ASP A 131 22.98 12.29 15.25
C ASP A 131 22.62 10.96 14.56
N GLY A 132 21.72 11.00 13.56
CA GLY A 132 21.10 9.81 12.98
C GLY A 132 21.15 9.75 11.45
N VAL A 133 20.46 8.76 10.92
CA VAL A 133 20.15 8.58 9.49
C VAL A 133 18.69 8.18 9.42
N VAL A 134 17.94 8.89 8.58
CA VAL A 134 16.56 8.59 8.28
C VAL A 134 16.52 7.79 7.00
N LEU A 135 16.07 6.55 7.14
CA LEU A 135 15.63 5.73 6.04
C LEU A 135 14.12 5.86 5.96
N ASN A 136 13.65 6.73 5.08
CA ASN A 136 12.23 6.96 4.92
C ASN A 136 11.70 6.10 3.77
N TYR A 137 10.66 5.35 4.10
CA TYR A 137 9.77 4.73 3.14
C TYR A 137 8.40 5.36 3.38
N MET A 138 8.20 6.54 2.79
CA MET A 138 6.95 7.25 2.94
C MET A 138 5.88 6.52 2.14
N VAL A 139 4.93 5.90 2.85
CA VAL A 139 3.71 5.40 2.24
C VAL A 139 2.79 6.58 2.02
N SER A 140 2.61 6.97 0.76
CA SER A 140 1.61 7.99 0.41
C SER A 140 0.29 7.32 0.15
N LEU A 141 -0.66 7.78 0.94
CA LEU A 141 -2.07 7.71 0.72
C LEU A 141 -2.35 9.01 -0.04
N SER A 142 -2.15 9.07 -1.35
CA SER A 142 -2.79 10.12 -2.17
C SER A 142 -2.84 9.69 -3.62
N GLU A 143 -3.68 10.37 -4.43
CA GLU A 143 -3.67 10.25 -5.91
C GLU A 143 -2.31 10.58 -6.56
N LEU A 144 -1.36 11.11 -5.78
CA LEU A 144 -0.06 11.53 -6.23
C LEU A 144 0.99 10.54 -5.74
N ALA A 145 2.01 10.32 -6.56
CA ALA A 145 3.23 9.67 -6.13
C ALA A 145 3.67 10.22 -4.76
N PRO A 146 4.19 9.37 -3.86
CA PRO A 146 4.56 9.80 -2.52
C PRO A 146 5.44 11.03 -2.53
N GLU A 147 5.10 11.98 -1.66
CA GLU A 147 5.96 13.11 -1.38
C GLU A 147 7.32 12.59 -0.91
N THR A 148 8.38 13.19 -1.44
CA THR A 148 9.71 12.92 -0.95
C THR A 148 9.86 13.44 0.48
N ALA A 149 10.63 12.72 1.31
CA ALA A 149 10.85 13.09 2.71
C ALA A 149 11.43 14.49 2.90
N TRP A 150 12.09 15.05 1.88
CA TRP A 150 12.67 16.38 1.92
C TRP A 150 11.72 17.50 1.50
N LEU A 151 10.58 17.20 0.87
CA LEU A 151 9.66 18.21 0.32
C LEU A 151 9.19 19.20 1.39
N LYS A 152 8.53 18.71 2.43
CA LYS A 152 8.00 19.57 3.51
C LYS A 152 9.11 20.40 4.18
N PRO A 153 10.24 19.82 4.62
CA PRO A 153 11.36 20.59 5.16
C PRO A 153 11.91 21.67 4.21
N ALA A 154 11.99 21.38 2.91
CA ALA A 154 12.45 22.34 1.90
C ALA A 154 11.43 23.47 1.68
N SER A 155 10.13 23.14 1.62
CA SER A 155 9.04 24.09 1.45
C SER A 155 8.89 25.06 2.62
N GLU A 156 9.10 24.57 3.85
CA GLU A 156 9.08 25.38 5.08
C GLU A 156 10.42 26.08 5.37
N GLY A 157 11.47 25.72 4.61
CA GLY A 157 12.81 26.26 4.74
C GLY A 157 12.98 27.63 4.09
N THR A 158 14.23 28.09 4.02
CA THR A 158 14.60 29.29 3.25
C THR A 158 15.37 28.92 2.00
N LEU A 159 15.11 29.67 0.93
CA LEU A 159 15.82 29.49 -0.32
C LEU A 159 17.24 30.05 -0.17
N GLY A 160 18.23 29.21 -0.48
CA GLY A 160 19.64 29.57 -0.52
C GLY A 160 20.04 30.03 -1.91
N GLY A 161 20.95 29.28 -2.55
CA GLY A 161 21.42 29.54 -3.91
C GLY A 161 20.62 28.76 -4.96
N ILE A 162 20.32 29.42 -6.08
CA ILE A 162 19.78 28.82 -7.30
C ILE A 162 20.85 28.89 -8.38
N THR A 163 21.16 27.76 -9.01
CA THR A 163 22.05 27.69 -10.17
C THR A 163 21.31 27.07 -11.35
N ALA A 164 21.98 26.97 -12.50
CA ALA A 164 21.41 26.28 -13.65
C ALA A 164 21.23 24.76 -13.38
N GLN A 165 22.01 24.18 -12.47
CA GLN A 165 22.04 22.75 -12.20
C GLN A 165 21.31 22.36 -10.91
N SER A 166 21.20 23.24 -9.92
CA SER A 166 20.67 22.89 -8.60
C SER A 166 19.99 24.04 -7.88
N VAL A 167 19.18 23.68 -6.89
CA VAL A 167 18.56 24.59 -5.93
C VAL A 167 18.99 24.20 -4.53
N THR A 168 19.33 25.18 -3.70
CA THR A 168 19.73 24.98 -2.31
C THR A 168 18.64 25.46 -1.36
N PHE A 169 18.30 24.63 -0.38
CA PHE A 169 17.38 24.95 0.70
C PHE A 169 18.12 24.91 2.04
N GLN A 170 17.80 25.85 2.92
CA GLN A 170 18.21 25.82 4.32
C GLN A 170 17.02 25.40 5.16
N THR A 171 17.10 24.22 5.75
CA THR A 171 16.02 23.62 6.54
C THR A 171 16.38 23.60 8.01
N LYS A 172 15.38 23.54 8.88
CA LYS A 172 15.59 23.48 10.34
C LYS A 172 16.09 22.10 10.80
N GLU A 173 15.52 21.05 10.24
CA GLU A 173 15.72 19.66 10.69
C GLU A 173 16.86 18.96 9.95
N PHE A 174 16.97 19.17 8.63
CA PHE A 174 17.86 18.42 7.75
C PHE A 174 19.08 19.23 7.28
N GLY A 175 19.29 20.42 7.85
CA GLY A 175 20.39 21.31 7.48
C GLY A 175 20.23 21.87 6.06
N THR A 176 21.35 21.95 5.33
CA THR A 176 21.37 22.42 3.94
C THR A 176 21.11 21.26 2.98
N LEU A 177 20.11 21.42 2.12
CA LEU A 177 19.78 20.49 1.04
C LEU A 177 20.11 21.11 -0.32
N VAL A 178 20.86 20.40 -1.16
CA VAL A 178 21.15 20.79 -2.55
C VAL A 178 20.52 19.76 -3.48
N ILE A 179 19.54 20.20 -4.27
CA ILE A 179 18.71 19.33 -5.11
C ILE A 179 19.00 19.62 -6.57
N ASP A 180 19.21 18.57 -7.37
CA ASP A 180 19.47 18.67 -8.79
C ASP A 180 18.19 19.04 -9.57
N ARG A 181 18.25 20.08 -10.39
CA ARG A 181 17.10 20.62 -11.13
C ARG A 181 16.59 19.69 -12.22
N LYS A 182 17.44 18.81 -12.75
CA LYS A 182 17.08 17.93 -13.87
C LYS A 182 16.37 16.67 -13.39
N THR A 183 16.76 16.17 -12.22
CA THR A 183 16.35 14.87 -11.70
C THR A 183 15.43 14.99 -10.49
N GLY A 184 15.49 16.09 -9.74
CA GLY A 184 14.81 16.26 -8.45
C GLY A 184 15.46 15.45 -7.31
N LEU A 185 16.61 14.81 -7.53
CA LEU A 185 17.33 14.07 -6.50
C LEU A 185 18.17 15.02 -5.63
N ILE A 186 18.33 14.67 -4.35
CA ILE A 186 19.31 15.33 -3.48
C ILE A 186 20.69 14.99 -4.02
N ARG A 187 21.46 16.02 -4.37
CA ARG A 187 22.86 15.93 -4.79
C ARG A 187 23.80 16.00 -3.60
N GLU A 188 23.49 16.87 -2.65
CA GLU A 188 24.26 17.01 -1.42
C GLU A 188 23.33 17.41 -0.27
N GLN A 189 23.53 16.80 0.89
CA GLN A 189 22.99 17.27 2.15
C GLN A 189 24.12 17.53 3.12
N THR A 190 24.08 18.69 3.79
CA THR A 190 25.02 19.04 4.86
C THR A 190 24.23 19.30 6.14
N ILE A 191 24.62 18.64 7.23
CA ILE A 191 24.07 18.88 8.58
C ILE A 191 25.20 18.89 9.62
N THR A 192 24.99 19.59 10.73
CA THR A 192 25.90 19.58 11.87
C THR A 192 25.28 18.75 12.99
N ASP A 193 26.04 17.78 13.51
CA ASP A 193 25.58 16.93 14.61
C ASP A 193 25.56 17.65 15.96
N SER A 194 25.07 16.98 17.01
CA SER A 194 25.02 17.54 18.37
C SER A 194 26.39 17.92 18.96
N LYS A 195 27.47 17.39 18.38
CA LYS A 195 28.87 17.63 18.79
C LYS A 195 29.55 18.69 17.94
N GLY A 196 28.84 19.34 17.02
CA GLY A 196 29.38 20.36 16.13
C GLY A 196 30.16 19.79 14.93
N ILE A 197 30.08 18.48 14.69
CA ILE A 197 30.76 17.82 13.56
C ILE A 197 29.88 17.96 12.32
N LYS A 198 30.46 18.50 11.25
CA LYS A 198 29.82 18.57 9.93
C LYS A 198 29.73 17.16 9.33
N ARG A 199 28.53 16.77 8.93
CA ARG A 199 28.21 15.54 8.20
C ARG A 199 27.72 15.92 6.80
N VAL A 200 28.19 15.20 5.79
CA VAL A 200 27.84 15.46 4.39
C VAL A 200 27.44 14.17 3.72
N LEU A 201 26.22 14.10 3.18
CA LEU A 201 25.74 13.03 2.31
C LEU A 201 25.82 13.54 0.87
N GLN A 202 26.56 12.85 0.02
CA GLN A 202 26.76 13.21 -1.39
C GLN A 202 26.24 12.12 -2.30
N LEU A 203 25.63 12.54 -3.41
CA LEU A 203 25.28 11.65 -4.50
C LEU A 203 26.54 11.36 -5.32
N ASP A 204 26.98 10.11 -5.31
CA ASP A 204 28.18 9.65 -6.02
C ASP A 204 27.87 9.27 -7.47
N ASP A 205 26.79 8.51 -7.67
CA ASP A 205 26.38 8.00 -8.97
C ASP A 205 24.85 7.91 -9.04
N PHE A 206 24.29 8.07 -10.25
CA PHE A 206 22.88 7.85 -10.48
C PHE A 206 22.58 7.40 -11.91
N LYS A 207 21.54 6.59 -12.05
CA LYS A 207 21.00 6.13 -13.33
C LYS A 207 19.50 6.39 -13.37
N ILE A 208 19.03 7.09 -14.39
CA ILE A 208 17.60 7.23 -14.68
C ILE A 208 17.13 6.01 -15.45
N ASN A 209 15.94 5.54 -15.11
CA ASN A 209 15.30 4.36 -15.68
C ASN A 209 16.21 3.11 -15.71
N PRO A 210 16.66 2.61 -14.54
CA PRO A 210 17.53 1.44 -14.50
C PRO A 210 16.84 0.16 -15.02
N GLY A 211 15.50 0.12 -14.98
CA GLY A 211 14.66 -1.04 -15.28
C GLY A 211 14.40 -1.91 -14.05
N LYS A 212 13.23 -2.55 -14.02
CA LYS A 212 12.80 -3.46 -12.95
C LYS A 212 13.84 -4.52 -12.62
N GLU A 213 14.39 -5.20 -13.62
CA GLU A 213 15.33 -6.31 -13.44
C GLU A 213 16.58 -5.87 -12.68
N ALA A 214 17.11 -4.68 -13.02
CA ALA A 214 18.28 -4.13 -12.35
C ALA A 214 18.02 -3.83 -10.86
N LEU A 215 16.78 -3.47 -10.49
CA LEU A 215 16.43 -3.24 -9.09
C LEU A 215 16.20 -4.55 -8.33
N VAL A 216 15.53 -5.53 -8.96
CA VAL A 216 15.30 -6.87 -8.38
C VAL A 216 16.62 -7.59 -8.12
N ASP A 217 17.60 -7.47 -9.02
CA ASP A 217 18.92 -8.08 -8.85
C ASP A 217 19.61 -7.60 -7.55
N ILE A 218 19.44 -6.32 -7.19
CA ILE A 218 20.05 -5.71 -5.98
C ILE A 218 19.40 -6.22 -4.69
N SER A 219 18.09 -6.47 -4.71
CA SER A 219 17.31 -6.91 -3.55
C SER A 219 17.11 -8.43 -3.48
N SER A 220 17.63 -9.18 -4.46
CA SER A 220 17.40 -10.62 -4.64
C SER A 220 17.77 -11.50 -3.44
N ASP A 221 18.76 -11.10 -2.63
CA ASP A 221 19.21 -11.83 -1.45
C ASP A 221 18.54 -11.37 -0.15
N TRP A 222 17.61 -10.40 -0.21
CA TRP A 222 17.00 -9.81 0.98
C TRP A 222 15.83 -10.69 1.44
N ARG A 223 15.96 -11.22 2.66
CA ARG A 223 15.05 -12.25 3.17
C ARG A 223 13.72 -11.65 3.62
N VAL A 224 12.62 -12.22 3.12
CA VAL A 224 11.25 -11.93 3.58
C VAL A 224 10.82 -12.79 4.79
N ALA A 225 11.41 -13.98 4.93
CA ALA A 225 11.00 -14.96 5.94
C ALA A 225 11.16 -14.42 7.39
N GLY A 226 10.15 -14.61 8.24
CA GLY A 226 10.20 -14.16 9.64
C GLY A 226 9.97 -12.66 9.84
N ALA A 227 9.59 -11.92 8.78
CA ALA A 227 9.08 -10.56 8.91
C ALA A 227 7.78 -10.57 9.73
N LYS A 228 7.67 -9.65 10.70
CA LYS A 228 6.46 -9.47 11.48
C LYS A 228 5.62 -8.35 10.86
N SER A 229 4.30 -8.50 10.90
CA SER A 229 3.39 -7.43 10.50
C SER A 229 3.71 -6.14 11.27
N MET A 230 3.98 -5.06 10.53
CA MET A 230 4.14 -3.69 11.04
C MET A 230 2.87 -2.87 10.80
N LEU A 231 1.75 -3.54 10.54
CA LEU A 231 0.50 -2.90 10.20
C LEU A 231 0.05 -1.97 11.32
N ASP A 232 0.26 -0.67 11.15
CA ASP A 232 -0.56 0.34 11.80
C ASP A 232 -1.89 0.40 11.03
N PRO A 233 -3.04 0.05 11.65
CA PRO A 233 -4.34 0.12 11.02
C PRO A 233 -4.59 1.47 10.38
N ASN A 234 -4.12 2.55 11.00
CA ASN A 234 -4.36 3.91 10.51
C ASN A 234 -3.75 4.14 9.12
N ILE A 235 -2.59 3.53 8.83
CA ILE A 235 -1.92 3.66 7.53
C ILE A 235 -2.68 2.87 6.44
N LEU A 236 -3.13 1.65 6.76
CA LEU A 236 -3.93 0.84 5.82
C LEU A 236 -5.32 1.45 5.58
N ILE A 237 -5.96 1.92 6.64
CA ILE A 237 -7.29 2.52 6.61
C ILE A 237 -7.27 3.76 5.72
N GLY A 238 -6.30 4.66 5.90
CA GLY A 238 -6.23 5.88 5.09
C GLY A 238 -5.97 5.61 3.59
N SER A 239 -5.07 4.67 3.24
CA SER A 239 -4.82 4.33 1.82
C SER A 239 -6.04 3.69 1.16
N ARG A 240 -6.72 2.80 1.88
CA ARG A 240 -7.92 2.13 1.38
C ARG A 240 -9.10 3.07 1.27
N HIS A 241 -9.22 4.01 2.20
CA HIS A 241 -10.22 5.05 2.17
C HIS A 241 -10.14 5.84 0.85
N GLU A 242 -8.95 6.24 0.43
CA GLU A 242 -8.76 6.99 -0.81
C GLU A 242 -9.06 6.19 -2.08
N ILE A 243 -8.64 4.92 -2.13
CA ILE A 243 -8.99 4.02 -3.23
C ILE A 243 -10.52 3.95 -3.36
N PHE A 244 -11.23 3.76 -2.25
CA PHE A 244 -12.68 3.71 -2.25
C PHE A 244 -13.32 5.07 -2.59
N GLN A 245 -12.80 6.17 -2.05
CA GLN A 245 -13.26 7.53 -2.34
C GLN A 245 -13.15 7.83 -3.85
N GLN A 246 -12.02 7.49 -4.47
CA GLN A 246 -11.84 7.66 -5.93
C GLN A 246 -12.81 6.79 -6.73
N LEU A 247 -13.03 5.54 -6.33
CA LEU A 247 -14.02 4.68 -7.00
C LEU A 247 -15.43 5.26 -6.91
N ILE A 248 -15.81 5.77 -5.74
CA ILE A 248 -17.11 6.43 -5.49
C ILE A 248 -17.26 7.66 -6.38
N GLU A 249 -16.22 8.49 -6.49
CA GLU A 249 -16.21 9.69 -7.33
C GLU A 249 -16.33 9.33 -8.82
N VAL A 250 -15.55 8.37 -9.30
CA VAL A 250 -15.56 7.96 -10.72
C VAL A 250 -16.92 7.36 -11.12
N VAL A 251 -17.58 6.59 -10.24
CA VAL A 251 -18.96 6.13 -10.45
C VAL A 251 -19.93 7.31 -10.41
N GLY A 252 -19.76 8.21 -9.45
CA GLY A 252 -20.58 9.42 -9.28
C GLY A 252 -20.55 10.34 -10.50
N GLU A 253 -19.43 10.38 -11.20
CA GLU A 253 -19.21 11.10 -12.47
C GLU A 253 -19.69 10.32 -13.70
N GLY A 254 -20.16 9.08 -13.54
CA GLY A 254 -20.62 8.20 -14.62
C GLY A 254 -19.50 7.67 -15.51
N LYS A 255 -18.24 7.69 -15.03
CA LYS A 255 -17.06 7.22 -15.78
C LYS A 255 -16.76 5.73 -15.57
N MET A 256 -17.36 5.12 -14.55
CA MET A 256 -17.30 3.68 -14.27
C MET A 256 -18.72 3.17 -13.96
N PRO A 257 -19.16 2.04 -14.56
CA PRO A 257 -20.44 1.44 -14.23
C PRO A 257 -20.41 0.78 -12.85
N MET A 258 -21.58 0.67 -12.21
CA MET A 258 -21.72 0.06 -10.88
C MET A 258 -21.30 -1.41 -10.85
N SER A 259 -21.41 -2.13 -11.97
CA SER A 259 -20.95 -3.52 -12.10
C SER A 259 -19.46 -3.69 -11.86
N ASP A 260 -18.67 -2.70 -12.29
CA ASP A 260 -17.21 -2.75 -12.18
C ASP A 260 -16.78 -2.46 -10.73
N LEU A 261 -17.54 -1.62 -10.02
CA LEU A 261 -17.41 -1.47 -8.57
C LEU A 261 -17.71 -2.79 -7.84
N ASP A 262 -18.78 -3.48 -8.23
CA ASP A 262 -19.13 -4.79 -7.64
C ASP A 262 -18.03 -5.83 -7.88
N GLU A 263 -17.43 -5.86 -9.07
CA GLU A 263 -16.28 -6.73 -9.39
C GLU A 263 -15.05 -6.38 -8.54
N PHE A 264 -14.74 -5.09 -8.36
CA PHE A 264 -13.64 -4.64 -7.51
C PHE A 264 -13.83 -5.06 -6.04
N LEU A 265 -15.05 -4.89 -5.50
CA LEU A 265 -15.38 -5.21 -4.12
C LEU A 265 -15.42 -6.74 -3.85
N ALA A 266 -15.53 -7.56 -4.89
CA ALA A 266 -15.48 -9.03 -4.77
C ALA A 266 -14.05 -9.60 -4.68
N GLN A 267 -13.02 -8.77 -4.82
CA GLN A 267 -11.63 -9.23 -4.83
C GLN A 267 -11.17 -9.73 -3.45
N PRO A 268 -10.30 -10.76 -3.38
CA PRO A 268 -9.77 -11.29 -2.12
C PRO A 268 -9.07 -10.24 -1.25
N ALA A 269 -8.50 -9.20 -1.88
CA ALA A 269 -7.75 -8.15 -1.18
C ALA A 269 -8.59 -7.38 -0.15
N LEU A 270 -9.89 -7.14 -0.42
CA LEU A 270 -10.81 -6.57 0.57
C LEU A 270 -10.91 -7.49 1.79
N MET A 271 -10.97 -8.81 1.55
CA MET A 271 -11.09 -9.76 2.64
C MET A 271 -9.79 -9.83 3.47
N ASP A 272 -8.64 -9.81 2.82
CA ASP A 272 -7.36 -9.79 3.52
C ASP A 272 -7.19 -8.53 4.39
N LEU A 273 -7.59 -7.36 3.88
CA LEU A 273 -7.62 -6.11 4.65
C LEU A 273 -8.44 -6.26 5.94
N CYS A 274 -9.70 -6.68 5.84
CA CYS A 274 -10.54 -6.72 7.03
C CYS A 274 -10.11 -7.82 8.00
N ARG A 275 -9.49 -8.91 7.51
CA ARG A 275 -8.87 -9.93 8.37
C ARG A 275 -7.75 -9.34 9.21
N GLU A 276 -6.89 -8.52 8.61
CA GLU A 276 -5.80 -7.87 9.34
C GLU A 276 -6.30 -6.86 10.36
N ILE A 277 -7.33 -6.06 10.03
CA ILE A 277 -7.95 -5.12 10.97
C ILE A 277 -8.57 -5.89 12.15
N TRP A 278 -9.29 -6.98 11.90
CA TRP A 278 -9.87 -7.81 12.96
C TRP A 278 -8.80 -8.38 13.91
N LYS A 279 -7.67 -8.88 13.39
CA LYS A 279 -6.58 -9.44 14.23
C LYS A 279 -6.06 -8.45 15.27
N GLN A 280 -6.15 -7.14 15.00
CA GLN A 280 -5.75 -6.09 15.93
C GLN A 280 -6.83 -5.69 16.94
N HIS A 281 -8.09 -6.02 16.63
CA HIS A 281 -9.25 -5.73 17.45
C HIS A 281 -10.08 -6.99 17.72
N PRO A 282 -9.52 -8.06 18.32
CA PRO A 282 -10.20 -9.34 18.46
C PRO A 282 -11.50 -9.26 19.28
N ASP A 283 -11.62 -8.28 20.18
CA ASP A 283 -12.80 -8.09 21.06
C ASP A 283 -14.02 -7.47 20.37
N SER A 284 -13.86 -6.99 19.14
CA SER A 284 -14.94 -6.38 18.33
C SER A 284 -15.97 -7.39 17.82
N ILE A 285 -15.59 -8.67 17.77
CA ILE A 285 -16.38 -9.80 17.29
C ILE A 285 -16.42 -10.84 18.41
N PRO A 286 -17.44 -11.72 18.49
CA PRO A 286 -17.48 -12.72 19.55
C PRO A 286 -16.19 -13.54 19.61
N PRO A 287 -15.73 -13.86 20.83
CA PRO A 287 -14.55 -14.67 21.04
C PRO A 287 -14.57 -15.96 20.21
N ASP A 288 -13.38 -16.39 19.75
CA ASP A 288 -13.19 -17.58 18.91
C ASP A 288 -13.92 -18.83 19.43
N HIS A 289 -13.94 -19.06 20.75
CA HIS A 289 -14.66 -20.20 21.33
C HIS A 289 -16.17 -20.16 21.07
N ILE A 290 -16.80 -18.98 21.11
CA ILE A 290 -18.22 -18.79 20.81
C ILE A 290 -18.48 -19.03 19.32
N LEU A 291 -17.64 -18.47 18.45
CA LEU A 291 -17.76 -18.70 17.00
C LEU A 291 -17.63 -20.19 16.67
N LYS A 292 -16.67 -20.89 17.30
CA LYS A 292 -16.49 -22.33 17.12
C LYS A 292 -17.70 -23.13 17.58
N GLU A 293 -18.34 -22.76 18.69
CA GLU A 293 -19.57 -23.41 19.16
C GLU A 293 -20.72 -23.23 18.17
N VAL A 294 -20.95 -22.01 17.68
CA VAL A 294 -22.00 -21.71 16.69
C VAL A 294 -21.75 -22.50 15.40
N LEU A 295 -20.53 -22.50 14.88
CA LEU A 295 -20.18 -23.20 13.65
C LEU A 295 -20.30 -24.73 13.80
N ARG A 296 -19.93 -25.31 14.95
CA ARG A 296 -20.16 -26.73 15.23
C ARG A 296 -21.64 -27.07 15.24
N ALA A 297 -22.48 -26.25 15.89
CA ALA A 297 -23.92 -26.46 15.91
C ALA A 297 -24.53 -26.43 14.49
N ILE A 298 -24.07 -25.50 13.64
CA ILE A 298 -24.48 -25.41 12.23
C ILE A 298 -24.08 -26.67 11.47
N LYS A 299 -22.84 -27.15 11.66
CA LYS A 299 -22.37 -28.40 11.03
C LYS A 299 -23.22 -29.59 11.45
N ASP A 300 -23.52 -29.72 12.73
CA ASP A 300 -24.34 -30.81 13.26
C ASP A 300 -25.77 -30.77 12.72
N GLU A 301 -26.37 -29.58 12.60
CA GLU A 301 -27.69 -29.42 12.01
C GLU A 301 -27.69 -29.72 10.51
N ALA A 302 -26.68 -29.25 9.77
CA ALA A 302 -26.51 -29.54 8.36
C ALA A 302 -26.33 -31.04 8.11
N GLN A 303 -25.54 -31.73 8.94
CA GLN A 303 -25.36 -33.18 8.87
C GLN A 303 -26.67 -33.93 9.14
N LYS A 304 -27.47 -33.50 10.14
CA LYS A 304 -28.79 -34.08 10.41
C LYS A 304 -29.72 -33.95 9.20
N LYS A 305 -29.75 -32.76 8.57
CA LYS A 305 -30.52 -32.52 7.35
C LYS A 305 -30.02 -33.36 6.17
N TRP A 306 -28.70 -33.47 5.99
CA TRP A 306 -28.08 -34.30 4.96
C TRP A 306 -28.47 -35.78 5.10
N ASN A 307 -28.33 -36.34 6.30
CA ASN A 307 -28.67 -37.74 6.55
C ASN A 307 -30.14 -38.07 6.27
N THR A 308 -31.01 -37.06 6.37
CA THR A 308 -32.45 -37.18 6.07
C THR A 308 -32.71 -37.05 4.57
N ASN A 309 -32.14 -36.02 3.92
CA ASN A 309 -32.56 -35.54 2.61
C ASN A 309 -31.60 -35.83 1.45
N ALA A 310 -30.38 -36.31 1.71
CA ALA A 310 -29.40 -36.55 0.65
C ALA A 310 -29.86 -37.70 -0.29
N PRO A 311 -29.48 -37.64 -1.58
CA PRO A 311 -29.76 -38.71 -2.54
C PRO A 311 -29.31 -40.07 -2.00
N THR A 312 -30.05 -41.13 -2.32
CA THR A 312 -29.93 -42.46 -1.69
C THR A 312 -28.55 -43.14 -1.88
N GLY A 313 -27.64 -42.56 -2.67
CA GLY A 313 -26.26 -43.00 -2.85
C GLY A 313 -25.17 -42.08 -2.25
N GLU A 314 -25.53 -40.94 -1.66
CA GLU A 314 -24.57 -39.93 -1.14
C GLU A 314 -24.62 -39.76 0.39
N LYS A 315 -25.39 -40.61 1.09
CA LYS A 315 -25.48 -40.65 2.56
C LYS A 315 -24.24 -41.26 3.21
N SER A 316 -23.08 -40.66 2.95
CA SER A 316 -21.83 -40.97 3.66
C SER A 316 -21.26 -39.71 4.30
N ASP A 317 -20.55 -39.89 5.41
CA ASP A 317 -19.87 -38.77 6.10
C ASP A 317 -18.85 -38.09 5.19
N LEU A 318 -18.17 -38.85 4.34
CA LEU A 318 -17.20 -38.31 3.38
C LEU A 318 -17.88 -37.43 2.32
N ALA A 319 -19.04 -37.85 1.79
CA ALA A 319 -19.79 -37.06 0.82
C ALA A 319 -20.38 -35.79 1.44
N PHE A 320 -20.88 -35.88 2.67
CA PHE A 320 -21.29 -34.70 3.42
C PHE A 320 -20.13 -33.73 3.62
N LEU A 321 -18.97 -34.21 4.11
CA LEU A 321 -17.82 -33.33 4.34
C LEU A 321 -17.35 -32.66 3.05
N LYS A 322 -17.36 -33.38 1.94
CA LYS A 322 -16.99 -32.81 0.63
C LYS A 322 -17.95 -31.71 0.17
N PHE A 323 -19.25 -31.89 0.35
CA PHE A 323 -20.27 -30.87 0.02
C PHE A 323 -20.24 -29.70 1.01
N PHE A 324 -20.21 -29.99 2.30
CA PHE A 324 -20.23 -29.02 3.38
C PHE A 324 -19.01 -28.10 3.36
N ASN A 325 -17.88 -28.62 2.86
CA ASN A 325 -16.62 -27.89 2.79
C ASN A 325 -16.41 -27.11 1.49
N THR A 326 -17.39 -27.07 0.57
CA THR A 326 -17.25 -26.24 -0.63
C THR A 326 -17.31 -24.76 -0.30
N GLN A 327 -16.67 -23.93 -1.13
CA GLN A 327 -16.69 -22.49 -0.99
C GLN A 327 -18.14 -21.94 -1.00
N GLY A 328 -18.96 -22.35 -1.97
CA GLY A 328 -20.35 -21.88 -2.06
C GLY A 328 -21.21 -22.19 -0.83
N PHE A 329 -20.99 -23.32 -0.15
CA PHE A 329 -21.73 -23.62 1.08
C PHE A 329 -21.22 -22.80 2.28
N ARG A 330 -19.90 -22.63 2.40
CA ARG A 330 -19.29 -21.74 3.40
C ARG A 330 -19.76 -20.30 3.24
N ASP A 331 -19.87 -19.81 2.00
CA ASP A 331 -20.36 -18.47 1.69
C ASP A 331 -21.81 -18.26 2.13
N GLN A 332 -22.67 -19.28 2.01
CA GLN A 332 -24.05 -19.21 2.50
C GLN A 332 -24.12 -19.11 4.03
N ILE A 333 -23.28 -19.88 4.74
CA ILE A 333 -23.18 -19.79 6.21
C ILE A 333 -22.67 -18.41 6.61
N ALA A 334 -21.56 -17.97 6.01
CA ALA A 334 -20.91 -16.70 6.30
C ALA A 334 -21.88 -15.54 6.06
N THR A 335 -22.61 -15.55 4.94
CA THR A 335 -23.62 -14.53 4.61
C THR A 335 -24.72 -14.46 5.67
N ARG A 336 -25.36 -15.58 6.01
CA ARG A 336 -26.46 -15.58 7.00
C ARG A 336 -26.01 -15.16 8.39
N LEU A 337 -24.82 -15.59 8.81
CA LEU A 337 -24.28 -15.19 10.11
C LEU A 337 -23.93 -13.70 10.12
N THR A 338 -23.33 -13.19 9.05
CA THR A 338 -22.99 -11.78 8.91
C THR A 338 -24.23 -10.89 8.83
N GLU A 339 -25.30 -11.30 8.13
CA GLU A 339 -26.57 -10.56 8.06
C GLU A 339 -27.15 -10.27 9.47
N ASN A 340 -26.97 -11.17 10.43
CA ASN A 340 -27.39 -10.94 11.82
C ASN A 340 -26.57 -9.86 12.54
N TYR A 341 -25.32 -9.65 12.13
CA TYR A 341 -24.50 -8.54 12.64
C TYR A 341 -24.87 -7.25 11.93
N THR A 342 -25.00 -7.27 10.60
CA THR A 342 -25.26 -6.06 9.82
C THR A 342 -26.71 -5.56 9.94
N SER A 343 -27.64 -6.39 10.41
CA SER A 343 -28.99 -5.95 10.78
C SER A 343 -29.03 -5.07 12.04
N ARG A 344 -27.90 -4.97 12.77
CA ARG A 344 -27.79 -4.21 14.02
C ARG A 344 -26.97 -2.94 13.80
N PRO A 345 -27.58 -1.74 13.86
CA PRO A 345 -26.89 -0.48 13.59
C PRO A 345 -25.61 -0.28 14.41
N GLU A 346 -25.63 -0.67 15.69
CA GLU A 346 -24.47 -0.52 16.58
C GLU A 346 -23.27 -1.39 16.15
N LYS A 347 -23.53 -2.51 15.47
CA LYS A 347 -22.48 -3.38 14.92
C LYS A 347 -21.93 -2.82 13.63
N VAL A 348 -22.77 -2.23 12.80
CA VAL A 348 -22.31 -1.50 11.61
C VAL A 348 -21.43 -0.33 12.04
N GLU A 349 -21.85 0.48 13.01
CA GLU A 349 -21.08 1.62 13.52
C GLU A 349 -19.70 1.21 14.07
N VAL A 350 -19.62 0.12 14.85
CA VAL A 350 -18.34 -0.40 15.35
C VAL A 350 -17.41 -0.81 14.21
N ALA A 351 -17.92 -1.57 13.23
CA ALA A 351 -17.12 -1.99 12.09
C ALA A 351 -16.65 -0.78 11.27
N MET A 352 -17.53 0.18 11.01
CA MET A 352 -17.22 1.42 10.30
C MET A 352 -16.17 2.26 11.02
N GLY A 353 -16.29 2.41 12.34
CA GLY A 353 -15.30 3.12 13.16
C GLY A 353 -13.92 2.47 13.11
N LEU A 354 -13.85 1.13 13.06
CA LEU A 354 -12.59 0.39 12.94
C LEU A 354 -12.03 0.38 11.51
N LEU A 355 -12.88 0.40 10.49
CA LEU A 355 -12.49 0.34 9.09
C LEU A 355 -12.11 1.70 8.52
N PHE A 356 -12.69 2.80 9.04
CA PHE A 356 -12.56 4.14 8.44
C PHE A 356 -12.37 5.28 9.44
N GLY A 357 -12.47 5.03 10.75
CA GLY A 357 -12.31 6.06 11.78
C GLY A 357 -13.44 7.09 11.88
N GLN A 358 -14.37 7.15 10.92
CA GLN A 358 -15.44 8.14 10.86
C GLN A 358 -16.72 7.60 10.19
N ASN A 359 -17.87 8.25 10.44
CA ASN A 359 -19.16 7.93 9.84
C ASN A 359 -19.97 9.24 9.55
N PRO A 360 -20.39 9.52 8.30
CA PRO A 360 -20.13 8.74 7.08
C PRO A 360 -18.65 8.74 6.72
N PRO A 361 -18.12 7.63 6.19
CA PRO A 361 -16.70 7.49 5.85
C PRO A 361 -16.30 8.29 4.62
N PHE A 362 -17.18 8.43 3.62
CA PHE A 362 -16.88 8.90 2.27
C PHE A 362 -17.70 10.12 1.90
N GLU A 363 -17.11 11.00 1.11
CA GLU A 363 -17.80 12.13 0.51
C GLU A 363 -18.54 11.67 -0.76
N ALA A 364 -19.82 12.04 -0.90
CA ALA A 364 -20.64 11.66 -2.04
C ALA A 364 -21.59 12.81 -2.44
N THR A 365 -21.34 13.40 -3.60
CA THR A 365 -22.00 14.64 -4.07
C THR A 365 -23.15 14.41 -5.07
N SER A 366 -23.28 13.20 -5.64
CA SER A 366 -24.35 12.80 -6.56
C SER A 366 -25.13 11.58 -6.06
N GLU A 367 -26.34 11.34 -6.58
CA GLU A 367 -27.13 10.14 -6.23
C GLU A 367 -26.38 8.84 -6.54
N LEU A 368 -25.69 8.79 -7.70
CA LEU A 368 -24.84 7.67 -8.07
C LEU A 368 -23.66 7.49 -7.11
N ALA A 369 -23.02 8.58 -6.67
CA ALA A 369 -21.95 8.52 -5.68
C ALA A 369 -22.47 8.03 -4.32
N GLN A 370 -23.69 8.42 -3.93
CA GLN A 370 -24.32 7.95 -2.70
C GLN A 370 -24.62 6.45 -2.74
N GLU A 371 -25.10 5.94 -3.88
CA GLU A 371 -25.31 4.52 -4.09
C GLU A 371 -23.98 3.73 -4.07
N ALA A 372 -22.95 4.24 -4.75
CA ALA A 372 -21.61 3.65 -4.73
C ALA A 372 -21.00 3.62 -3.32
N SER A 373 -21.11 4.74 -2.60
CA SER A 373 -20.63 4.86 -1.21
C SER A 373 -21.32 3.84 -0.31
N LYS A 374 -22.64 3.67 -0.44
CA LYS A 374 -23.36 2.65 0.32
C LYS A 374 -22.89 1.24 -0.02
N LYS A 375 -22.67 0.93 -1.30
CA LYS A 375 -22.15 -0.39 -1.73
C LYS A 375 -20.76 -0.69 -1.16
N VAL A 376 -19.85 0.28 -1.16
CA VAL A 376 -18.53 0.12 -0.52
C VAL A 376 -18.67 -0.14 0.98
N GLN A 377 -19.51 0.62 1.67
CA GLN A 377 -19.76 0.45 3.10
C GLN A 377 -20.33 -0.95 3.40
N ASP A 378 -21.38 -1.35 2.68
CA ASP A 378 -22.00 -2.65 2.86
C ASP A 378 -21.00 -3.78 2.58
N ALA A 379 -20.22 -3.70 1.50
CA ALA A 379 -19.22 -4.71 1.15
C ALA A 379 -18.10 -4.82 2.20
N THR A 380 -17.57 -3.70 2.67
CA THR A 380 -16.46 -3.66 3.65
C THR A 380 -16.90 -4.15 5.03
N VAL A 381 -18.10 -3.77 5.49
CA VAL A 381 -18.68 -4.29 6.74
C VAL A 381 -18.98 -5.79 6.63
N MET A 382 -19.54 -6.23 5.50
CA MET A 382 -19.80 -7.65 5.26
C MET A 382 -18.48 -8.44 5.26
N ALA A 383 -17.45 -7.95 4.58
CA ALA A 383 -16.12 -8.56 4.59
C ALA A 383 -15.59 -8.65 6.02
N TYR A 384 -15.57 -7.55 6.77
CA TYR A 384 -15.07 -7.51 8.14
C TYR A 384 -15.63 -8.59 9.07
N TYR A 385 -16.94 -8.80 9.05
CA TYR A 385 -17.56 -9.86 9.85
C TYR A 385 -17.36 -11.27 9.27
N ARG A 386 -17.15 -11.40 7.96
CA ARG A 386 -16.83 -12.68 7.31
C ARG A 386 -15.39 -13.15 7.55
N ALA A 387 -14.43 -12.24 7.71
CA ALA A 387 -13.01 -12.57 7.96
C ALA A 387 -12.81 -13.63 9.07
N PRO A 388 -13.28 -13.38 10.31
CA PRO A 388 -13.09 -14.34 11.39
C PRO A 388 -13.89 -15.61 11.19
N LEU A 389 -15.06 -15.54 10.52
CA LEU A 389 -15.85 -16.72 10.22
C LEU A 389 -15.07 -17.65 9.29
N TYR A 390 -14.51 -17.16 8.19
CA TYR A 390 -13.68 -17.98 7.31
C TYR A 390 -12.44 -18.51 8.01
N SER A 391 -11.76 -17.69 8.83
CA SER A 391 -10.62 -18.15 9.63
C SER A 391 -11.02 -19.31 10.56
N THR A 392 -12.15 -19.17 11.26
CA THR A 392 -12.64 -20.19 12.19
C THR A 392 -13.14 -21.45 11.47
N MET A 393 -13.78 -21.30 10.31
CA MET A 393 -14.19 -22.42 9.47
C MET A 393 -12.98 -23.19 8.95
N THR A 394 -11.92 -22.50 8.52
CA THR A 394 -10.67 -23.16 8.10
C THR A 394 -10.01 -23.91 9.25
N ASP A 395 -9.95 -23.31 10.45
CA ASP A 395 -9.44 -23.99 11.65
C ASP A 395 -10.25 -25.25 12.01
N LEU A 396 -11.58 -25.20 11.89
CA LEU A 396 -12.45 -26.30 12.30
C LEU A 396 -12.61 -27.39 11.23
N TRP A 397 -12.60 -27.01 9.95
CA TRP A 397 -13.04 -27.84 8.84
C TRP A 397 -11.97 -28.05 7.76
N GLY A 398 -10.81 -27.41 7.87
CA GLY A 398 -9.72 -27.45 6.88
C GLY A 398 -9.88 -26.41 5.76
N GLU A 399 -9.01 -26.45 4.76
CA GLU A 399 -9.15 -25.58 3.58
C GLU A 399 -10.41 -25.90 2.78
N PRO A 400 -11.08 -24.91 2.16
CA PRO A 400 -12.27 -25.16 1.35
C PRO A 400 -11.94 -26.00 0.12
N GLU A 401 -12.87 -26.89 -0.24
CA GLU A 401 -12.80 -27.63 -1.50
C GLU A 401 -13.24 -26.70 -2.65
N PRO A 402 -12.56 -26.72 -3.82
CA PRO A 402 -12.99 -25.97 -4.99
C PRO A 402 -14.39 -26.42 -5.42
N ASP A 403 -15.26 -25.48 -5.79
CA ASP A 403 -16.60 -25.84 -6.25
C ASP A 403 -16.51 -26.66 -7.55
N PRO A 404 -17.08 -27.89 -7.59
CA PRO A 404 -16.96 -28.77 -8.75
C PRO A 404 -17.64 -28.22 -10.01
N VAL A 405 -18.50 -27.20 -9.88
CA VAL A 405 -19.26 -26.58 -10.98
C VAL A 405 -18.51 -25.41 -11.63
N ALA A 406 -17.55 -24.78 -10.95
CA ALA A 406 -16.78 -23.66 -11.51
C ALA A 406 -15.86 -24.12 -12.66
N ASN A 407 -15.34 -25.36 -12.58
CA ASN A 407 -14.43 -25.96 -13.58
C ASN A 407 -15.08 -26.39 -14.91
N GLN A 408 -16.39 -26.16 -15.09
CA GLN A 408 -17.08 -26.44 -16.35
C GLN A 408 -17.27 -25.22 -17.25
N LYS A 409 -17.17 -23.98 -16.73
CA LYS A 409 -17.30 -22.76 -17.55
C LYS A 409 -16.03 -22.33 -18.27
N ASP A 410 -14.86 -22.81 -17.83
CA ASP A 410 -13.57 -22.51 -18.47
C ASP A 410 -13.14 -23.56 -19.52
N LYS A 411 -14.05 -24.47 -19.91
CA LYS A 411 -13.79 -25.54 -20.88
C LYS A 411 -14.78 -25.59 -22.06
N GLU A 412 -15.60 -24.57 -22.26
CA GLU A 412 -16.43 -24.42 -23.46
C GLU A 412 -15.98 -23.24 -24.33
#